data_AF-A0A0T9UT18-F1
#
_entry.id   AF-A0A0T9UT18-F1
#
_cell.length_a   1.000
_cell.length_b   1.000
_cell.length_c   1.000
_cell.angle_alpha   90.00
_cell.angle_beta   90.00
_cell.angle_gamma   90.00
#
_symmetry.space_group_name_H-M   'P 1'
#
loop_
_entity.id
_entity.type
_entity.pdbx_description
1 polymer ?
#
loop_
_entity_poly.entity_id
_entity_poly.type
_entity_poly.pdbx_seq_one_letter_code
_entity_poly.pdbx_strand_id
1 'polypeptide(L)'
;MPRFFRLTSCSLAITLALSPLATANPTAESQKDTLVVTADRPATDSFNAPGTITVIDASLPQKQTATSAVEMLQNIPGVSVTGVGRTNGQSVSIRGYDQYGVLVLIDGIRQGVSGTHINGTFIDPALIKQVSVIRSPSTSLFGSGAMGG
;
A
#
# COMPACT_ATOMS: atom_id res chain seq x y z
N MET A 1 24.26 -31.49 73.54
CA MET A 1 23.49 -30.38 72.92
C MET A 1 24.19 -29.94 71.63
N PRO A 2 23.45 -29.48 70.60
CA PRO A 2 23.27 -30.20 69.33
C PRO A 2 24.20 -29.73 68.18
N ARG A 3 24.37 -30.59 67.15
CA ARG A 3 25.17 -30.32 65.94
C ARG A 3 24.31 -29.68 64.84
N PHE A 4 24.82 -28.57 64.32
CA PHE A 4 24.25 -27.73 63.27
C PHE A 4 24.25 -28.42 61.89
N PHE A 5 23.10 -28.35 61.21
CA PHE A 5 22.79 -28.95 59.92
C PHE A 5 23.24 -28.02 58.78
N ARG A 6 24.30 -28.38 58.03
CA ARG A 6 24.92 -27.59 56.94
C ARG A 6 24.25 -27.74 55.56
N LEU A 7 23.00 -28.21 55.50
CA LEU A 7 22.35 -28.59 54.24
C LEU A 7 21.55 -27.46 53.56
N THR A 8 21.48 -26.26 54.17
CA THR A 8 20.67 -25.13 53.68
C THR A 8 21.28 -24.38 52.50
N SER A 9 22.61 -24.36 52.32
CA SER A 9 23.23 -23.62 51.21
C SER A 9 23.04 -24.27 49.84
N CYS A 10 22.91 -25.61 49.75
CA CYS A 10 22.72 -26.28 48.45
C CYS A 10 21.31 -26.11 47.88
N SER A 11 20.30 -25.94 48.74
CA SER A 11 18.91 -25.73 48.32
C SER A 11 18.72 -24.37 47.62
N LEU A 12 19.42 -23.33 48.06
CA LEU A 12 19.29 -21.98 47.51
C LEU A 12 19.92 -21.84 46.10
N ALA A 13 21.00 -22.59 45.84
CA ALA A 13 21.66 -22.59 44.53
C ALA A 13 20.80 -23.26 43.45
N ILE A 14 20.06 -24.31 43.80
CA ILE A 14 19.20 -25.05 42.87
C ILE A 14 17.97 -24.21 42.48
N THR A 15 17.41 -23.42 43.39
CA THR A 15 16.28 -22.54 43.08
C THR A 15 16.64 -21.37 42.17
N LEU A 16 17.89 -20.88 42.22
CA LEU A 16 18.35 -19.78 41.36
C LEU A 16 18.70 -20.26 39.94
N ALA A 17 19.08 -21.52 39.77
CA ALA A 17 19.38 -22.11 38.46
C ALA A 17 18.12 -22.46 37.63
N LEU A 18 16.95 -22.56 38.29
CA LEU A 18 15.69 -22.98 37.66
C LEU A 18 14.69 -21.84 37.45
N SER A 19 15.09 -20.58 37.67
CA SER A 19 14.24 -19.44 37.31
C SER A 19 14.29 -19.24 35.80
N PRO A 20 13.15 -19.31 35.08
CA PRO A 20 13.12 -18.98 33.66
C PRO A 20 13.52 -17.51 33.49
N LEU A 21 14.57 -17.24 32.72
CA LEU A 21 14.82 -15.92 32.16
C LEU A 21 13.62 -15.59 31.27
N ALA A 22 12.70 -14.78 31.78
CA ALA A 22 11.64 -14.18 30.98
C ALA A 22 12.31 -13.18 30.04
N THR A 23 12.81 -13.67 28.90
CA THR A 23 13.14 -12.81 27.77
C THR A 23 11.82 -12.22 27.29
N ALA A 24 11.62 -10.93 27.56
CA ALA A 24 10.60 -10.15 26.88
C ALA A 24 10.94 -10.20 25.39
N ASN A 25 10.32 -11.12 24.66
CA ASN A 25 10.35 -11.10 23.22
C ASN A 25 9.66 -9.79 22.85
N PRO A 26 10.35 -8.77 22.30
CA PRO A 26 9.65 -7.62 21.78
C PRO A 26 8.71 -8.21 20.74
N THR A 27 7.41 -8.17 21.03
CA THR A 27 6.36 -8.43 20.05
C THR A 27 6.81 -7.69 18.81
N ALA A 28 7.19 -8.44 17.78
CA ALA A 28 7.48 -7.91 16.47
C ALA A 28 6.37 -6.90 16.20
N GLU A 29 6.74 -5.63 16.09
CA GLU A 29 5.81 -4.58 15.71
C GLU A 29 5.03 -5.16 14.55
N SER A 30 3.71 -5.24 14.70
CA SER A 30 2.82 -5.71 13.66
C SER A 30 3.15 -4.88 12.42
N GLN A 31 3.92 -5.50 11.53
CA GLN A 31 4.23 -4.97 10.22
C GLN A 31 2.85 -4.68 9.64
N LYS A 32 2.52 -3.40 9.47
CA LYS A 32 1.23 -2.98 8.94
C LYS A 32 1.15 -3.55 7.53
N ASP A 33 0.55 -4.72 7.43
CA ASP A 33 0.36 -5.42 6.17
C ASP A 33 -0.52 -4.51 5.32
N THR A 34 0.02 -4.05 4.20
CA THR A 34 -0.67 -3.06 3.38
C THR A 34 -1.74 -3.79 2.58
N LEU A 35 -2.95 -3.75 3.12
CA LEU A 35 -4.12 -4.35 2.50
C LEU A 35 -4.51 -3.56 1.25
N VAL A 36 -4.57 -4.27 0.12
CA VAL A 36 -5.07 -3.77 -1.16
C VAL A 36 -6.54 -4.17 -1.27
N VAL A 37 -7.40 -3.17 -1.41
CA VAL A 37 -8.82 -3.37 -1.75
C VAL A 37 -9.07 -2.68 -3.06
N THR A 38 -9.23 -3.47 -4.13
CA THR A 38 -9.57 -2.95 -5.45
C THR A 38 -10.99 -3.42 -5.78
N ALA A 39 -11.94 -2.48 -5.77
CA ALA A 39 -13.32 -2.64 -6.25
C ALA A 39 -14.04 -3.93 -5.81
N ASP A 40 -14.65 -3.90 -4.61
CA ASP A 40 -15.48 -4.97 -3.99
C ASP A 40 -14.79 -6.31 -3.69
N ARG A 41 -13.46 -6.39 -3.79
CA ARG A 41 -12.71 -7.64 -3.61
C ARG A 41 -12.10 -7.78 -2.21
N PRO A 42 -11.90 -9.00 -1.67
CA PRO A 42 -11.30 -9.21 -0.36
C PRO A 42 -9.94 -8.52 -0.27
N ALA A 43 -9.74 -7.81 0.83
CA ALA A 43 -8.47 -7.20 1.20
C ALA A 43 -7.36 -8.27 1.13
N THR A 44 -6.49 -8.14 0.14
CA THR A 44 -5.32 -9.03 -0.03
C THR A 44 -4.08 -8.20 0.20
N ASP A 45 -3.10 -8.76 0.90
CA ASP A 45 -1.81 -8.10 1.06
C ASP A 45 -1.16 -7.90 -0.32
N SER A 46 -0.66 -6.69 -0.53
CA SER A 46 0.09 -6.28 -1.72
C SER A 46 1.21 -7.23 -2.12
N PHE A 47 1.86 -7.91 -1.16
CA PHE A 47 2.95 -8.86 -1.44
C PHE A 47 2.43 -10.19 -2.00
N ASN A 48 1.22 -10.60 -1.62
CA ASN A 48 0.62 -11.86 -2.02
C ASN A 48 -0.27 -11.74 -3.27
N ALA A 49 -0.56 -10.51 -3.72
CA ALA A 49 -1.38 -10.27 -4.88
C ALA A 49 -0.63 -10.59 -6.19
N PRO A 50 -1.29 -11.26 -7.17
CA PRO A 50 -0.68 -11.52 -8.46
C PRO A 50 -0.56 -10.21 -9.26
N GLY A 51 0.68 -9.82 -9.59
CA GLY A 51 0.98 -8.62 -10.36
C GLY A 51 1.81 -7.61 -9.59
N THR A 52 2.11 -6.48 -10.22
CA THR A 52 2.88 -5.42 -9.57
C THR A 52 1.92 -4.33 -9.09
N ILE A 53 1.60 -4.37 -7.79
CA ILE A 53 0.71 -3.40 -7.15
C ILE A 53 1.53 -2.43 -6.31
N THR A 54 1.17 -1.15 -6.36
CA THR A 54 1.75 -0.12 -5.50
C THR A 54 0.62 0.64 -4.85
N VAL A 55 0.62 0.64 -3.51
CA VAL A 55 -0.33 1.39 -2.71
C VAL A 55 0.33 2.65 -2.21
N ILE A 56 -0.36 3.77 -2.37
CA ILE A 56 0.02 5.06 -1.83
C ILE A 56 -1.07 5.52 -0.87
N ASP A 57 -0.67 5.79 0.36
CA ASP A 57 -1.52 6.48 1.33
C ASP A 57 -1.46 8.00 1.06
N ALA A 58 -2.62 8.65 1.05
CA ALA A 58 -2.71 10.09 0.89
C ALA A 58 -2.15 10.86 2.11
N SER A 59 -2.00 10.19 3.27
CA SER A 59 -1.41 10.78 4.47
C SER A 59 0.10 11.06 4.35
N LEU A 60 0.76 10.57 3.30
CA LEU A 60 2.19 10.79 3.10
C LEU A 60 2.48 12.28 2.83
N PRO A 61 3.45 12.91 3.51
CA PRO A 61 3.73 14.34 3.37
C PRO A 61 3.98 14.80 1.92
N GLN A 62 4.63 13.95 1.11
CA GLN A 62 4.91 14.23 -0.31
C GLN A 62 3.65 14.21 -1.18
N LYS A 63 2.54 13.68 -0.67
CA LYS A 63 1.25 13.58 -1.35
C LYS A 63 0.25 14.61 -0.84
N GLN A 64 0.43 15.11 0.38
CA GLN A 64 -0.35 16.23 0.92
C GLN A 64 -0.13 17.55 0.16
N THR A 65 0.98 17.70 -0.56
CA THR A 65 1.26 18.88 -1.40
C THR A 65 0.81 18.72 -2.86
N ALA A 66 0.17 17.60 -3.21
CA ALA A 66 -0.30 17.38 -4.58
C ALA A 66 -1.48 18.29 -4.91
N THR A 67 -1.45 18.88 -6.11
CA THR A 67 -2.50 19.77 -6.62
C THR A 67 -3.53 19.04 -7.49
N SER A 68 -3.19 17.86 -8.02
CA SER A 68 -4.11 16.99 -8.75
C SER A 68 -3.94 15.52 -8.37
N ALA A 69 -4.99 14.72 -8.56
CA ALA A 69 -4.96 13.28 -8.29
C ALA A 69 -3.83 12.57 -9.06
N VAL A 70 -3.56 13.05 -10.27
CA VAL A 70 -2.54 12.49 -11.15
C VAL A 70 -1.12 12.83 -10.67
N GLU A 71 -0.93 13.99 -10.04
CA GLU A 71 0.36 14.38 -9.44
C GLU A 71 0.79 13.42 -8.31
N MET A 72 -0.17 12.84 -7.60
CA MET A 72 0.11 11.81 -6.60
C MET A 72 0.82 10.58 -7.19
N LEU A 73 0.76 10.36 -8.50
CA LEU A 73 1.32 9.20 -9.19
C LEU A 73 2.76 9.40 -9.71
N GLN A 74 3.28 10.64 -9.71
CA GLN A 74 4.57 10.97 -10.36
C GLN A 74 5.79 10.22 -9.81
N ASN A 75 5.74 9.78 -8.56
CA ASN A 75 6.86 9.08 -7.91
C ASN A 75 6.81 7.56 -8.08
N ILE A 76 5.89 7.03 -8.89
CA ILE A 76 5.74 5.59 -9.09
C ILE A 76 6.54 5.13 -10.31
N PRO A 77 7.45 4.16 -10.17
CA PRO A 77 8.20 3.62 -11.29
C PRO A 77 7.30 3.02 -12.38
N GLY A 78 7.52 3.45 -13.63
CA GLY A 78 6.77 2.97 -14.79
C GLY A 78 5.39 3.61 -14.98
N VAL A 79 5.05 4.60 -14.14
CA VAL A 79 3.92 5.51 -14.34
C VAL A 79 4.47 6.84 -14.82
N SER A 80 3.90 7.36 -15.90
CA SER A 80 4.24 8.69 -16.42
C SER A 80 2.98 9.51 -16.56
N VAL A 81 3.07 10.77 -16.15
CA VAL A 81 2.00 11.75 -16.24
C VAL A 81 2.31 12.67 -17.41
N THR A 82 1.36 12.80 -18.32
CA THR A 82 1.43 13.73 -19.44
C THR A 82 0.39 14.83 -19.27
N GLY A 83 0.67 16.03 -19.78
CA GLY A 83 -0.16 17.23 -19.60
C GLY A 83 0.56 18.35 -18.85
N VAL A 84 -0.06 19.55 -18.79
CA VAL A 84 0.56 20.76 -18.24
C VAL A 84 -0.32 21.39 -17.16
N GLY A 85 0.11 21.33 -15.90
CA GLY A 85 -0.29 22.18 -14.76
C GLY A 85 -1.78 22.38 -14.46
N ARG A 86 -2.66 21.73 -15.22
CA ARG A 86 -4.12 21.86 -15.21
C ARG A 86 -4.68 20.45 -15.22
N THR A 87 -5.75 20.21 -14.48
CA THR A 87 -6.42 18.90 -14.44
C THR A 87 -6.96 18.49 -15.82
N ASN A 88 -7.38 19.47 -16.62
CA ASN A 88 -7.80 19.23 -18.01
C ASN A 88 -6.59 18.92 -18.89
N GLY A 89 -6.66 17.81 -19.61
CA GLY A 89 -5.59 17.35 -20.48
C GLY A 89 -4.46 16.63 -19.75
N GLN A 90 -4.61 16.33 -18.46
CA GLN A 90 -3.70 15.44 -17.73
C GLN A 90 -4.10 13.98 -18.00
N SER A 91 -3.14 13.18 -18.49
CA SER A 91 -3.33 11.75 -18.70
C SER A 91 -2.24 10.94 -17.99
N VAL A 92 -2.64 9.76 -17.53
CA VAL A 92 -1.73 8.77 -16.94
C VAL A 92 -1.36 7.78 -18.01
N SER A 93 -0.08 7.44 -18.06
CA SER A 93 0.45 6.36 -18.89
C SER A 93 1.19 5.37 -18.02
N ILE A 94 0.99 4.08 -18.28
CA ILE A 94 1.64 3.00 -17.54
C ILE A 94 2.28 2.06 -18.54
N ARG A 95 3.59 1.83 -18.43
CA ARG A 95 4.35 0.95 -19.33
C ARG A 95 4.13 1.24 -20.83
N GLY A 96 3.98 2.52 -21.18
CA GLY A 96 3.79 2.98 -22.57
C GLY A 96 2.36 2.92 -23.10
N TYR A 97 1.40 2.43 -22.30
CA TYR A 97 -0.02 2.56 -22.62
C TYR A 97 -0.50 3.96 -22.26
N ASP A 98 -1.31 4.54 -23.13
CA ASP A 98 -1.95 5.84 -22.93
C ASP A 98 -3.29 5.69 -22.18
N GLN A 99 -4.09 6.75 -22.20
CA GLN A 99 -5.42 6.81 -21.59
C GLN A 99 -6.42 5.75 -22.09
N TYR A 100 -6.19 5.10 -23.24
CA TYR A 100 -7.04 4.02 -23.74
C TYR A 100 -6.61 2.65 -23.22
N GLY A 101 -5.37 2.54 -22.73
CA GLY A 101 -4.82 1.31 -22.16
C GLY A 101 -4.65 1.32 -20.65
N VAL A 102 -4.92 2.44 -19.97
CA VAL A 102 -4.89 2.58 -18.51
C VAL A 102 -6.28 2.89 -18.00
N LEU A 103 -6.79 2.05 -17.09
CA LEU A 103 -8.10 2.23 -16.50
C LEU A 103 -8.00 2.98 -15.18
N VAL A 104 -8.74 4.09 -15.07
CA VAL A 104 -8.89 4.83 -13.81
C VAL A 104 -10.23 4.49 -13.18
N LEU A 105 -10.20 4.13 -11.89
CA LEU A 105 -11.38 3.84 -11.09
C LEU A 105 -11.39 4.78 -9.88
N ILE A 106 -12.56 5.32 -9.57
CA ILE A 106 -12.83 6.00 -8.28
C ILE A 106 -13.90 5.18 -7.59
N ASP A 107 -13.57 4.62 -6.42
CA ASP A 107 -14.46 3.75 -5.65
C ASP A 107 -15.08 2.61 -6.48
N GLY A 108 -14.30 2.05 -7.41
CA GLY A 108 -14.74 0.98 -8.32
C GLY A 108 -15.50 1.45 -9.55
N ILE A 109 -15.83 2.74 -9.65
CA ILE A 109 -16.53 3.31 -10.80
C ILE A 109 -15.53 3.85 -11.82
N ARG A 110 -15.72 3.41 -13.08
CA ARG A 110 -14.87 3.78 -14.21
C ARG A 110 -14.89 5.29 -14.45
N GLN A 111 -13.69 5.85 -14.50
CA GLN A 111 -13.44 7.22 -14.91
C GLN A 111 -12.87 7.22 -16.32
N GLY A 112 -13.21 8.26 -17.07
CA GLY A 112 -12.76 8.42 -18.44
C GLY A 112 -13.72 9.33 -19.16
N VAL A 113 -13.21 10.48 -19.60
CA VAL A 113 -13.97 11.40 -20.44
C VAL A 113 -13.50 11.17 -21.87
N SER A 114 -14.40 10.74 -22.74
CA SER A 114 -14.13 10.63 -24.17
C SER A 114 -14.08 12.04 -24.76
N GLY A 115 -12.88 12.63 -24.87
CA GLY A 115 -12.73 13.94 -25.50
C GLY A 115 -11.29 14.38 -25.58
N THR A 116 -10.78 14.56 -26.81
CA THR A 116 -9.40 14.98 -27.09
C THR A 116 -9.07 16.28 -26.34
N HIS A 117 -8.04 16.25 -25.47
CA HIS A 117 -7.53 17.38 -24.67
C HIS A 117 -8.36 17.82 -23.45
N ILE A 118 -9.51 17.20 -23.17
CA ILE A 118 -10.29 17.44 -21.93
C ILE A 118 -10.30 16.23 -20.99
N ASN A 119 -9.57 15.19 -21.35
CA ASN A 119 -9.36 14.02 -20.50
C ASN A 119 -8.60 14.39 -19.21
N GLY A 120 -8.97 13.76 -18.10
CA GLY A 120 -8.45 14.06 -16.77
C GLY A 120 -9.14 13.22 -15.70
N THR A 121 -8.53 13.18 -14.51
CA THR A 121 -9.17 12.62 -13.31
C THR A 121 -9.63 13.78 -12.43
N PHE A 122 -10.94 13.98 -12.34
CA PHE A 122 -11.56 15.13 -11.69
C PHE A 122 -11.93 14.84 -10.24
N ILE A 123 -10.92 14.65 -9.40
CA ILE A 123 -11.08 14.50 -7.96
C ILE A 123 -10.00 15.31 -7.25
N ASP A 124 -10.40 15.98 -6.17
CA ASP A 124 -9.48 16.72 -5.30
C ASP A 124 -8.62 15.72 -4.51
N PRO A 125 -7.28 15.87 -4.50
CA PRO A 125 -6.38 15.04 -3.69
C PRO A 125 -6.77 14.93 -2.21
N ALA A 126 -7.36 15.98 -1.63
CA ALA A 126 -7.79 15.99 -0.23
C ALA A 126 -8.95 15.02 0.07
N LEU A 127 -9.72 14.62 -0.96
CA LEU A 127 -10.80 13.64 -0.83
C LEU A 127 -10.31 12.20 -0.99
N ILE A 128 -9.07 12.01 -1.43
CA ILE A 128 -8.51 10.69 -1.69
C ILE A 128 -7.94 10.14 -0.38
N LYS A 129 -8.39 8.95 0.01
CA LYS A 129 -7.80 8.23 1.14
C LYS A 129 -6.55 7.44 0.74
N GLN A 130 -6.65 6.72 -0.37
CA GLN A 130 -5.64 5.78 -0.83
C GLN A 130 -5.68 5.68 -2.35
N VAL A 131 -4.52 5.54 -2.96
CA VAL A 131 -4.39 5.28 -4.39
C VAL A 131 -3.68 3.95 -4.60
N SER A 132 -4.34 3.01 -5.26
CA SER A 132 -3.76 1.74 -5.68
C SER A 132 -3.46 1.78 -7.17
N VAL A 133 -2.22 1.52 -7.54
CA VAL A 133 -1.79 1.41 -8.93
C VAL A 133 -1.39 -0.02 -9.24
N ILE A 134 -2.06 -0.60 -10.22
CA ILE A 134 -1.74 -1.93 -10.76
C ILE A 134 -1.00 -1.68 -12.07
N ARG A 135 0.23 -2.22 -12.20
CA ARG A 135 1.10 -2.03 -13.38
C ARG A 135 1.17 -3.28 -14.26
N SER A 136 0.15 -4.13 -14.17
CA SER A 136 0.01 -5.38 -14.91
C SER A 136 -1.29 -5.40 -15.70
N PRO A 137 -1.37 -6.17 -16.80
CA PRO A 137 -2.62 -6.34 -17.53
C PRO A 137 -3.71 -6.87 -16.60
N SER A 138 -4.81 -6.12 -16.48
CA SER A 138 -5.89 -6.40 -15.54
C SER A 138 -7.25 -6.54 -16.23
N THR A 139 -7.24 -6.78 -17.55
CA THR A 139 -8.44 -6.88 -18.39
C THR A 139 -9.37 -8.03 -17.99
N SER A 140 -8.83 -9.11 -17.43
CA SER A 140 -9.63 -10.22 -16.89
C SER A 140 -10.49 -9.79 -15.70
N LEU A 141 -9.98 -8.86 -14.87
CA LEU A 141 -10.64 -8.41 -13.65
C LEU A 141 -11.54 -7.20 -13.88
N PHE A 142 -11.05 -6.20 -14.61
CA PHE A 142 -11.77 -4.95 -14.79
C PHE A 142 -12.46 -4.85 -16.15
N GLY A 143 -12.03 -5.59 -17.17
CA GLY A 143 -12.56 -5.53 -18.53
C GLY A 143 -11.76 -4.62 -19.46
N SER A 144 -12.43 -3.99 -20.43
CA SER A 144 -11.79 -3.12 -21.43
C SER A 144 -11.04 -1.94 -20.78
N GLY A 145 -9.94 -1.52 -21.39
CA GLY A 145 -9.15 -0.35 -21.00
C GLY A 145 -8.07 -0.58 -19.94
N ALA A 146 -7.88 -1.80 -19.43
CA ALA A 146 -6.89 -2.13 -18.39
C ALA A 146 -5.71 -2.97 -18.93
N MET A 147 -5.16 -2.58 -20.08
CA MET A 147 -4.07 -3.31 -20.76
C MET A 147 -2.71 -3.05 -20.11
N GLY A 148 -2.44 -1.79 -19.77
CA GLY A 148 -1.24 -1.36 -19.04
C GLY A 148 -1.40 -1.38 -17.53
N GLY A 149 -2.64 -1.25 -17.06
CA GLY A 149 -3.03 -1.20 -15.65
C GLY A 149 -4.50 -0.89 -15.47
#